data_AF-A0A838IGC3-F1
#
_entry.id   AF-A0A838IGC3-F1
#
_cell.length_a   1.000
_cell.length_b   1.000
_cell.length_c   1.000
_cell.angle_alpha   90.00
_cell.angle_beta   90.00
_cell.angle_gamma   90.00
#
_symmetry.space_group_name_H-M   'P 1'
#
loop_
_entity.id
_entity.type
_entity.pdbx_description
1 polymer ?
#
loop_
_entity_poly.entity_id
_entity_poly.type
_entity_poly.pdbx_seq_one_letter_code
_entity_poly.pdbx_strand_id
1 'polypeptide(L)'
;APPPQQHQQQAQQPSFGAAMPGGGFGAPVGGAPPMPEKPKGEAGIVSWDEIAQSKEANEEMVAHATDFQKISAASSDKKGTNPVLVVGAGLLIVVMMSYAFLGGEKKGGGSKGPTVDFASMETVEITVECIGEADCMRQARASYMRGLDLIEKQDVENRNLFDGYKRMRETRVLLEKGNVVGIPDEMAKLESTESEARRVLDAKFREFQMRYHQSAQRQGYQEMVGVLNAIFVYFPDRTARENRWAVQREVDMKSKGTYPRLK
;
A
#
# COMPACT_ATOMS: atom_id res chain seq x y z
N ALA A 1 -30.59 -44.93 -60.50
CA ALA A 1 -30.61 -43.78 -61.43
C ALA A 1 -30.23 -42.51 -60.63
N PRO A 2 -29.29 -41.68 -61.12
CA PRO A 2 -28.90 -40.42 -60.51
C PRO A 2 -29.76 -39.25 -61.09
N PRO A 3 -29.46 -37.94 -60.85
CA PRO A 3 -30.28 -36.93 -60.16
C PRO A 3 -30.87 -35.88 -61.17
N PRO A 4 -31.35 -34.64 -60.83
CA PRO A 4 -30.43 -33.51 -60.56
C PRO A 4 -30.99 -32.20 -59.87
N GLN A 5 -30.08 -31.21 -59.71
CA GLN A 5 -30.18 -29.71 -59.60
C GLN A 5 -30.67 -29.06 -58.29
N GLN A 6 -29.86 -28.30 -57.52
CA GLN A 6 -29.17 -27.01 -57.75
C GLN A 6 -30.10 -25.81 -58.00
N HIS A 7 -29.93 -24.73 -57.22
CA HIS A 7 -29.86 -23.27 -57.53
C HIS A 7 -29.30 -22.61 -56.24
N GLN A 8 -28.07 -22.11 -56.12
CA GLN A 8 -27.45 -20.90 -56.71
C GLN A 8 -28.34 -19.64 -56.68
N GLN A 9 -27.97 -18.68 -55.83
CA GLN A 9 -27.87 -17.28 -56.23
C GLN A 9 -26.83 -16.51 -55.41
N GLN A 10 -25.91 -15.92 -56.16
CA GLN A 10 -24.87 -14.97 -55.79
C GLN A 10 -25.42 -13.54 -55.78
N ALA A 11 -24.79 -12.64 -55.04
CA ALA A 11 -24.42 -11.26 -55.45
C ALA A 11 -23.67 -10.62 -54.27
N GLN A 12 -22.34 -10.47 -54.34
CA GLN A 12 -21.56 -9.37 -54.95
C GLN A 12 -21.17 -8.25 -53.96
N GLN A 13 -19.89 -8.31 -53.61
CA GLN A 13 -18.94 -7.26 -53.18
C GLN A 13 -19.00 -6.00 -54.11
N PRO A 14 -18.39 -4.81 -53.78
CA PRO A 14 -16.94 -4.72 -53.53
C PRO A 14 -16.29 -3.51 -52.80
N SER A 15 -15.03 -3.75 -52.39
CA SER A 15 -13.85 -2.84 -52.41
C SER A 15 -13.81 -1.63 -51.44
N PHE A 16 -12.69 -1.12 -50.91
CA PHE A 16 -11.31 -0.91 -51.40
C PHE A 16 -10.34 -0.73 -50.21
N GLY A 17 -9.04 -1.00 -50.43
CA GLY A 17 -7.97 -0.24 -49.77
C GLY A 17 -6.78 -1.05 -49.24
N ALA A 18 -5.82 -1.38 -50.11
CA ALA A 18 -4.47 -1.80 -49.75
C ALA A 18 -3.42 -0.86 -50.38
N ALA A 19 -2.26 -0.75 -49.69
CA ALA A 19 -0.91 -0.34 -50.11
C ALA A 19 -0.46 1.15 -49.98
N MET A 20 0.46 1.38 -49.00
CA MET A 20 1.84 1.98 -49.02
C MET A 20 2.10 3.33 -49.76
N PRO A 21 3.21 4.10 -49.57
CA PRO A 21 4.50 3.88 -48.87
C PRO A 21 4.92 5.07 -47.94
N GLY A 22 6.07 5.06 -47.23
CA GLY A 22 7.38 5.49 -47.74
C GLY A 22 7.80 6.86 -47.17
N GLY A 23 8.96 6.92 -46.51
CA GLY A 23 9.46 8.09 -45.77
C GLY A 23 9.89 9.29 -46.62
N GLY A 24 10.02 10.44 -45.96
CA GLY A 24 10.52 11.68 -46.55
C GLY A 24 10.77 12.74 -45.49
N PHE A 25 12.01 13.27 -45.49
CA PHE A 25 12.60 14.26 -44.61
C PHE A 25 11.85 15.60 -44.55
N GLY A 26 11.79 16.19 -43.35
CA GLY A 26 11.42 17.59 -43.16
C GLY A 26 11.61 18.05 -41.72
N ALA A 27 12.77 18.63 -41.40
CA ALA A 27 12.95 19.44 -40.20
C ALA A 27 12.13 20.73 -40.34
N PRO A 28 11.68 21.32 -39.21
CA PRO A 28 12.25 22.63 -38.91
C PRO A 28 12.80 22.75 -37.49
N VAL A 29 13.83 23.59 -37.45
CA VAL A 29 14.58 24.12 -36.32
C VAL A 29 13.66 25.01 -35.46
N GLY A 30 13.79 24.95 -34.12
CA GLY A 30 13.25 26.01 -33.27
C GLY A 30 13.11 25.70 -31.78
N GLY A 31 14.18 25.89 -31.01
CA GLY A 31 14.15 26.48 -29.66
C GLY A 31 13.56 25.66 -28.50
N ALA A 32 14.37 24.79 -27.89
CA ALA A 32 14.15 24.35 -26.52
C ALA A 32 14.88 25.29 -25.54
N PRO A 33 14.23 25.86 -24.51
CA PRO A 33 14.95 26.37 -23.34
C PRO A 33 15.45 25.19 -22.47
N PRO A 34 16.62 25.32 -21.81
CA PRO A 34 17.26 24.24 -21.09
C PRO A 34 16.46 23.81 -19.86
N MET A 35 16.20 22.50 -19.74
CA MET A 35 15.76 21.91 -18.48
C MET A 35 16.92 21.88 -17.49
N PRO A 36 16.72 22.35 -16.24
CA PRO A 36 17.72 22.19 -15.20
C PRO A 36 17.88 20.71 -14.82
N GLU A 37 19.12 20.37 -14.50
CA GLU A 37 19.65 19.05 -14.22
C GLU A 37 18.91 18.30 -13.10
N LYS A 38 18.90 16.97 -13.23
CA LYS A 38 18.54 16.03 -12.16
C LYS A 38 19.39 16.28 -10.91
N PRO A 39 18.81 16.31 -9.70
CA PRO A 39 19.49 15.76 -8.55
C PRO A 39 19.34 14.23 -8.58
N LYS A 40 20.46 13.55 -8.79
CA LYS A 40 20.64 12.19 -8.26
C LYS A 40 20.77 12.32 -6.75
N GLY A 41 19.94 11.59 -6.00
CA GLY A 41 20.11 11.46 -4.55
C GLY A 41 18.86 10.89 -3.90
N GLU A 42 18.90 9.59 -3.62
CA GLU A 42 18.13 8.91 -2.56
C GLU A 42 16.60 8.99 -2.65
N ALA A 43 16.04 8.06 -3.43
CA ALA A 43 14.71 7.52 -3.19
C ALA A 43 14.74 6.70 -1.89
N GLY A 44 14.75 7.40 -0.74
CA GLY A 44 14.37 6.85 0.55
C GLY A 44 12.85 6.86 0.64
N ILE A 45 12.27 5.70 0.92
CA ILE A 45 10.84 5.49 1.13
C ILE A 45 10.32 6.54 2.11
N VAL A 46 9.47 7.46 1.63
CA VAL A 46 8.71 8.37 2.49
C VAL A 46 7.73 7.50 3.27
N SER A 47 8.02 7.30 4.55
CA SER A 47 7.12 6.62 5.47
C SER A 47 5.83 7.42 5.58
N TRP A 48 4.68 6.75 5.48
CA TRP A 48 3.38 7.40 5.67
C TRP A 48 3.19 7.94 7.11
N ASP A 49 4.01 7.51 8.08
CA ASP A 49 4.08 8.12 9.41
C ASP A 49 4.67 9.56 9.37
N GLU A 50 5.53 9.87 8.39
CA GLU A 50 6.16 11.19 8.21
C GLU A 50 5.21 12.18 7.48
N ILE A 51 4.31 11.68 6.62
CA ILE A 51 3.26 12.49 5.98
C ILE A 51 2.13 12.82 6.98
N ALA A 52 1.85 11.93 7.94
CA ALA A 52 0.90 12.19 9.01
C ALA A 52 1.45 13.19 10.04
N GLN A 53 2.74 13.12 10.39
CA GLN A 53 3.39 14.11 11.27
C GLN A 53 3.66 15.46 10.60
N SER A 54 3.94 15.50 9.29
CA SER A 54 4.17 16.76 8.57
C SER A 54 2.90 17.60 8.35
N LYS A 55 1.70 17.01 8.45
CA LYS A 55 0.45 17.79 8.54
C LYS A 55 0.28 18.48 9.89
N GLU A 56 0.71 17.86 10.99
CA GLU A 56 0.74 18.50 12.31
C GLU A 56 1.84 19.59 12.39
N ALA A 57 2.96 19.42 11.68
CA ALA A 57 4.03 20.43 11.61
C ALA A 57 3.73 21.65 10.71
N ASN A 58 2.67 21.61 9.89
CA ASN A 58 2.27 22.73 9.02
C ASN A 58 0.92 23.37 9.43
N GLU A 59 0.17 22.76 10.35
CA GLU A 59 -0.97 23.41 11.04
C GLU A 59 -0.52 24.23 12.27
N GLU A 60 0.75 24.13 12.69
CA GLU A 60 1.34 24.98 13.75
C GLU A 60 2.01 26.28 13.23
N MET A 61 1.69 26.70 12.00
CA MET A 61 2.06 28.01 11.45
C MET A 61 0.88 28.91 11.10
N VAL A 62 -0.29 28.68 11.69
CA VAL A 62 -1.34 29.71 11.77
C VAL A 62 -1.99 29.66 13.16
N ALA A 63 -1.90 30.79 13.87
CA ALA A 63 -2.51 31.09 15.17
C ALA A 63 -1.80 30.52 16.41
N HIS A 64 -0.81 31.25 16.92
CA HIS A 64 -1.01 32.17 18.06
C HIS A 64 0.34 32.76 18.46
N ALA A 65 0.51 34.06 18.23
CA ALA A 65 1.53 34.84 18.91
C ALA A 65 1.26 34.76 20.42
N THR A 66 2.00 33.91 21.12
CA THR A 66 1.90 33.74 22.57
C THR A 66 2.61 34.91 23.28
N ASP A 67 1.91 35.53 24.24
CA ASP A 67 2.26 36.71 25.04
C ASP A 67 3.61 36.68 25.80
N PHE A 68 4.43 35.65 25.64
CA PHE A 68 5.75 35.53 26.25
C PHE A 68 6.80 36.48 25.63
N GLN A 69 6.70 36.79 24.33
CA GLN A 69 7.64 37.73 23.68
C GLN A 69 7.40 39.18 24.13
N LYS A 70 6.18 39.55 24.52
CA LYS A 70 5.84 40.90 25.01
C LYS A 70 6.41 41.19 26.41
N ILE A 71 6.58 40.18 27.25
CA ILE A 71 7.14 40.34 28.61
C ILE A 71 8.67 40.35 28.58
N SER A 72 9.30 39.64 27.62
CA SER A 72 10.77 39.67 27.46
C SER A 72 11.31 41.02 26.96
N ALA A 73 10.50 41.78 26.21
CA ALA A 73 10.87 43.12 25.73
C ALA A 73 10.74 44.23 26.79
N ALA A 74 10.21 43.94 27.98
CA ALA A 74 10.04 44.91 29.07
C ALA A 74 11.08 44.77 30.20
N SER A 75 12.07 43.88 30.08
CA SER A 75 13.03 43.60 31.17
C SER A 75 14.49 43.92 30.85
N SER A 76 14.78 44.53 29.69
CA SER A 76 16.12 45.02 29.38
C SER A 76 16.34 46.41 30.00
N ASP A 77 16.50 46.45 31.33
CA ASP A 77 17.27 47.52 31.97
C ASP A 77 18.20 46.97 33.06
N LYS A 78 19.49 47.10 32.72
CA LYS A 78 20.72 46.88 33.49
C LYS A 78 20.58 46.66 35.00
N LYS A 79 21.10 45.51 35.47
CA LYS A 79 22.05 45.45 36.60
C LYS A 79 22.73 44.07 36.72
N GLY A 80 24.04 44.07 36.43
CA GLY A 80 25.07 43.12 36.88
C GLY A 80 24.71 41.64 37.06
N THR A 81 24.84 40.84 36.00
CA THR A 81 24.82 39.38 36.12
C THR A 81 26.21 38.88 36.49
N ASN A 82 26.32 38.33 37.71
CA ASN A 82 27.55 37.77 38.27
C ASN A 82 28.11 36.63 37.38
N PRO A 83 29.38 36.67 36.93
CA PRO A 83 29.96 35.69 35.99
C PRO A 83 29.90 34.24 36.48
N VAL A 84 29.76 34.01 37.79
CA VAL A 84 29.57 32.67 38.37
C VAL A 84 28.23 32.03 37.94
N LEU A 85 27.18 32.82 37.72
CA LEU A 85 25.87 32.32 37.26
C LEU A 85 25.90 31.94 35.77
N VAL A 86 26.67 32.66 34.96
CA VAL A 86 26.81 32.37 33.53
C VAL A 86 27.65 31.11 33.32
N VAL A 87 28.72 30.94 34.10
CA VAL A 87 29.52 29.71 34.09
C VAL A 87 28.72 28.54 34.66
N GLY A 88 27.95 28.73 35.74
CA GLY A 88 27.09 27.70 36.31
C GLY A 88 25.97 27.24 35.37
N ALA A 89 25.29 28.17 34.69
CA ALA A 89 24.25 27.85 33.71
C ALA A 89 24.80 27.16 32.46
N GLY A 90 25.98 27.61 31.96
CA GLY A 90 26.66 26.96 30.85
C GLY A 90 27.08 25.52 31.18
N LEU A 91 27.59 25.29 32.40
CA LEU A 91 28.02 23.96 32.84
C LEU A 91 26.81 23.01 33.02
N LEU A 92 25.66 23.51 33.48
CA LEU A 92 24.42 22.73 33.59
C LEU A 92 23.87 22.31 32.23
N ILE A 93 23.95 23.17 31.21
CA ILE A 93 23.54 22.84 29.84
C ILE A 93 24.47 21.79 29.21
N VAL A 94 25.79 21.92 29.41
CA VAL A 94 26.76 20.93 28.90
C VAL A 94 26.66 19.61 29.65
N VAL A 95 26.37 19.61 30.95
CA VAL A 95 26.10 18.40 31.73
C VAL A 95 24.77 17.75 31.31
N MET A 96 23.71 18.51 31.02
CA MET A 96 22.47 17.96 30.48
C MET A 96 22.64 17.39 29.06
N MET A 97 23.40 18.07 28.19
CA MET A 97 23.65 17.56 26.83
C MET A 97 24.57 16.33 26.83
N SER A 98 25.60 16.29 27.70
CA SER A 98 26.46 15.10 27.82
C SER A 98 25.73 13.93 28.49
N TYR A 99 24.82 14.16 29.44
CA TYR A 99 23.95 13.13 30.00
C TYR A 99 22.98 12.55 28.95
N ALA A 100 22.40 13.41 28.09
CA ALA A 100 21.54 12.97 26.99
C ALA A 100 22.27 12.14 25.91
N PHE A 101 23.58 12.37 25.72
CA PHE A 101 24.37 11.67 24.70
C PHE A 101 25.15 10.45 25.20
N LEU A 102 25.45 10.32 26.50
CA LEU A 102 26.36 9.27 27.02
C LEU A 102 25.93 8.53 28.29
N GLY A 103 24.78 8.83 28.94
CA GLY A 103 24.42 8.11 30.17
C GLY A 103 22.96 8.24 30.59
N GLY A 104 22.14 7.27 30.22
CA GLY A 104 20.76 7.20 30.68
C GLY A 104 20.12 5.83 30.44
N GLU A 105 20.63 4.78 31.09
CA GLU A 105 19.94 3.49 31.13
C GLU A 105 18.59 3.61 31.88
N LYS A 106 17.53 3.39 31.11
CA LYS A 106 16.27 2.68 31.45
C LYS A 106 15.57 3.05 32.77
N LYS A 107 14.46 3.79 32.64
CA LYS A 107 13.16 3.42 33.23
C LYS A 107 12.02 4.12 32.50
N GLY A 108 11.38 3.37 31.62
CA GLY A 108 10.28 3.82 30.76
C GLY A 108 10.08 2.80 29.64
N GLY A 109 9.84 1.55 30.01
CA GLY A 109 9.63 0.44 29.10
C GLY A 109 8.32 0.58 28.32
N GLY A 110 8.30 1.48 27.34
CA GLY A 110 7.48 1.33 26.16
C GLY A 110 8.34 0.65 25.13
N SER A 111 8.41 -0.69 25.17
CA SER A 111 8.88 -1.44 24.00
C SER A 111 7.94 -1.06 22.87
N LYS A 112 8.34 -0.11 22.00
CA LYS A 112 7.86 -0.11 20.63
C LYS A 112 8.27 -1.48 20.13
N GLY A 113 7.31 -2.41 20.16
CA GLY A 113 7.48 -3.73 19.57
C GLY A 113 8.05 -3.55 18.16
N PRO A 114 8.75 -4.55 17.62
CA PRO A 114 9.33 -4.46 16.29
C PRO A 114 8.28 -3.88 15.34
N THR A 115 8.55 -2.70 14.80
CA THR A 115 7.70 -2.09 13.78
C THR A 115 7.83 -2.97 12.56
N VAL A 116 6.90 -3.91 12.45
CA VAL A 116 6.82 -4.82 11.32
C VAL A 116 6.55 -3.96 10.10
N ASP A 117 7.52 -3.93 9.19
CA ASP A 117 7.29 -3.33 7.88
C ASP A 117 6.36 -4.25 7.09
N PHE A 118 5.07 -3.92 7.12
CA PHE A 118 4.06 -4.66 6.39
C PHE A 118 4.24 -4.50 4.87
N ALA A 119 4.90 -3.45 4.39
CA ALA A 119 5.06 -3.22 2.95
C ALA A 119 5.94 -4.28 2.28
N SER A 120 6.93 -4.83 3.01
CA SER A 120 7.84 -5.87 2.52
C SER A 120 7.35 -7.30 2.75
N MET A 121 6.21 -7.50 3.40
CA MET A 121 5.64 -8.84 3.59
C MET A 121 4.98 -9.37 2.32
N GLU A 122 5.12 -10.68 2.11
CA GLU A 122 4.36 -11.38 1.08
C GLU A 122 2.85 -11.15 1.28
N THR A 123 2.15 -10.89 0.18
CA THR A 123 0.76 -10.44 0.22
C THR A 123 -0.16 -11.52 0.77
N VAL A 124 0.05 -12.78 0.40
CA VAL A 124 -0.63 -13.99 0.90
C VAL A 124 0.30 -15.18 0.68
N GLU A 125 0.40 -16.08 1.67
CA GLU A 125 1.16 -17.31 1.54
C GLU A 125 0.32 -18.38 0.83
N ILE A 126 0.86 -18.99 -0.22
CA ILE A 126 0.15 -19.95 -1.07
C ILE A 126 0.86 -21.30 -1.06
N THR A 127 0.25 -22.28 -0.41
CA THR A 127 0.72 -23.67 -0.37
C THR A 127 -0.13 -24.53 -1.30
N VAL A 128 0.49 -25.15 -2.31
CA VAL A 128 -0.19 -26.04 -3.27
C VAL A 128 0.47 -27.40 -3.34
N GLU A 129 -0.34 -28.44 -3.51
CA GLU A 129 0.09 -29.82 -3.67
C GLU A 129 -0.40 -30.37 -5.02
N CYS A 130 0.53 -30.79 -5.87
CA CYS A 130 0.22 -31.43 -7.15
C CYS A 130 1.32 -32.45 -7.48
N ILE A 131 0.94 -33.48 -8.24
CA ILE A 131 1.83 -34.61 -8.58
C ILE A 131 2.07 -34.62 -10.09
N GLY A 132 3.23 -34.12 -10.50
CA GLY A 132 3.63 -34.05 -11.91
C GLY A 132 2.91 -32.95 -12.70
N GLU A 133 3.44 -32.65 -13.88
CA GLU A 133 3.00 -31.53 -14.72
C GLU A 133 1.50 -31.59 -15.07
N ALA A 134 1.00 -32.75 -15.49
CA ALA A 134 -0.39 -32.90 -15.91
C ALA A 134 -1.41 -32.61 -14.78
N ASP A 135 -1.10 -33.02 -13.54
CA ASP A 135 -1.96 -32.72 -12.40
C ASP A 135 -1.85 -31.24 -12.02
N CYS A 136 -0.64 -30.68 -11.98
CA CYS A 136 -0.44 -29.26 -11.70
C CYS A 136 -1.18 -28.38 -12.73
N MET A 137 -1.11 -28.72 -14.02
CA MET A 137 -1.84 -28.01 -15.09
C MET A 137 -3.37 -28.13 -14.96
N ARG A 138 -3.88 -29.33 -14.64
CA ARG A 138 -5.31 -29.54 -14.40
C ARG A 138 -5.81 -28.70 -13.23
N GLN A 139 -5.07 -28.70 -12.12
CA GLN A 139 -5.39 -27.89 -10.94
C GLN A 139 -5.27 -26.39 -11.25
N ALA A 140 -4.25 -25.96 -12.00
CA ALA A 140 -4.04 -24.58 -12.40
C ALA A 140 -5.23 -24.07 -13.22
N ARG A 141 -5.70 -24.82 -14.23
CA ARG A 141 -6.90 -24.50 -15.00
C ARG A 141 -8.13 -24.33 -14.13
N ALA A 142 -8.37 -25.27 -13.22
CA ALA A 142 -9.51 -25.23 -12.32
C ALA A 142 -9.45 -24.00 -11.38
N SER A 143 -8.27 -23.71 -10.83
CA SER A 143 -8.04 -22.54 -9.99
C SER A 143 -8.26 -21.25 -10.77
N TYR A 144 -7.69 -21.13 -11.97
CA TYR A 144 -7.83 -19.97 -12.84
C TYR A 144 -9.29 -19.67 -13.17
N MET A 145 -10.03 -20.68 -13.64
CA MET A 145 -11.46 -20.51 -13.98
C MET A 145 -12.29 -20.11 -12.78
N ARG A 146 -12.05 -20.71 -11.61
CA ARG A 146 -12.71 -20.31 -10.37
C ARG A 146 -12.32 -18.90 -9.94
N GLY A 147 -11.06 -18.52 -10.12
CA GLY A 147 -10.58 -17.17 -9.85
C GLY A 147 -11.29 -16.12 -10.71
N LEU A 148 -11.47 -16.40 -12.01
CA LEU A 148 -12.20 -15.51 -12.91
C LEU A 148 -13.65 -15.34 -12.47
N ASP A 149 -14.34 -16.45 -12.17
CA ASP A 149 -15.74 -16.42 -11.71
C ASP A 149 -15.91 -15.60 -10.42
N LEU A 150 -14.98 -15.74 -9.48
CA LEU A 150 -14.99 -14.97 -8.23
C LEU A 150 -14.73 -13.48 -8.46
N ILE A 151 -13.76 -13.13 -9.31
CA ILE A 151 -13.46 -11.73 -9.62
C ILE A 151 -14.61 -11.06 -10.37
N GLU A 152 -15.25 -11.78 -11.31
CA GLU A 152 -16.45 -11.29 -11.99
C GLU A 152 -17.60 -11.01 -11.01
N LYS A 153 -17.71 -11.82 -9.96
CA LYS A 153 -18.73 -11.69 -8.90
C LYS A 153 -18.23 -10.91 -7.69
N GLN A 154 -17.24 -10.03 -7.84
CA GLN A 154 -16.67 -9.26 -6.73
C GLN A 154 -17.69 -8.41 -5.96
N ASP A 155 -18.78 -7.98 -6.62
CA ASP A 155 -19.82 -7.14 -6.01
C ASP A 155 -20.86 -7.95 -5.21
N VAL A 156 -20.88 -9.28 -5.34
CA VAL A 156 -21.86 -10.16 -4.67
C VAL A 156 -21.48 -10.41 -3.22
N GLU A 157 -20.21 -10.72 -2.96
CA GLU A 157 -19.68 -10.90 -1.61
C GLU A 157 -18.35 -10.17 -1.46
N ASN A 158 -18.19 -9.45 -0.35
CA ASN A 158 -16.98 -8.68 -0.04
C ASN A 158 -15.67 -9.49 -0.18
N ARG A 159 -15.72 -10.80 0.07
CA ARG A 159 -14.55 -11.69 0.01
C ARG A 159 -14.20 -12.13 -1.41
N ASN A 160 -15.13 -12.09 -2.35
CA ASN A 160 -14.97 -12.70 -3.68
C ASN A 160 -13.74 -12.16 -4.42
N LEU A 161 -13.48 -10.85 -4.34
CA LEU A 161 -12.28 -10.26 -4.93
C LEU A 161 -10.99 -10.84 -4.34
N PHE A 162 -10.93 -10.98 -3.01
CA PHE A 162 -9.77 -11.53 -2.32
C PHE A 162 -9.57 -13.02 -2.62
N ASP A 163 -10.64 -13.81 -2.56
CA ASP A 163 -10.58 -15.24 -2.89
C ASP A 163 -10.20 -15.44 -4.36
N GLY A 164 -10.74 -14.62 -5.26
CA GLY A 164 -10.40 -14.62 -6.68
C GLY A 164 -8.93 -14.30 -6.95
N TYR A 165 -8.40 -13.24 -6.33
CA TYR A 165 -6.96 -12.92 -6.35
C TYR A 165 -6.11 -14.09 -5.86
N LYS A 166 -6.51 -14.71 -4.74
CA LYS A 166 -5.81 -15.87 -4.18
C LYS A 166 -5.78 -17.06 -5.15
N ARG A 167 -6.89 -17.33 -5.86
CA ARG A 167 -6.93 -18.36 -6.90
C ARG A 167 -6.03 -18.06 -8.10
N MET A 168 -5.85 -16.78 -8.46
CA MET A 168 -4.86 -16.40 -9.49
C MET A 168 -3.43 -16.70 -9.02
N ARG A 169 -3.11 -16.35 -7.76
CA ARG A 169 -1.82 -16.70 -7.15
C ARG A 169 -1.60 -18.21 -7.11
N GLU A 170 -2.60 -18.98 -6.67
CA GLU A 170 -2.56 -20.45 -6.68
C GLU A 170 -2.28 -21.02 -8.07
N THR A 171 -2.91 -20.46 -9.12
CA THR A 171 -2.65 -20.83 -10.51
C THR A 171 -1.17 -20.65 -10.86
N ARG A 172 -0.58 -19.50 -10.54
CA ARG A 172 0.83 -19.21 -10.82
C ARG A 172 1.76 -20.21 -10.12
N VAL A 173 1.55 -20.46 -8.83
CA VAL A 173 2.38 -21.41 -8.06
C VAL A 173 2.23 -22.84 -8.59
N LEU A 174 1.04 -23.24 -9.04
CA LEU A 174 0.82 -24.55 -9.68
C LEU A 174 1.56 -24.67 -11.02
N LEU A 175 1.56 -23.63 -11.86
CA LEU A 175 2.33 -23.62 -13.12
C LEU A 175 3.83 -23.72 -12.86
N GLU A 176 4.34 -22.96 -11.88
CA GLU A 176 5.74 -23.01 -11.45
C GLU A 176 6.13 -24.39 -10.92
N LYS A 177 5.30 -24.99 -10.05
CA LYS A 177 5.54 -26.33 -9.49
C LYS A 177 5.44 -27.44 -10.55
N GLY A 178 4.63 -27.24 -11.58
CA GLY A 178 4.53 -28.12 -12.75
C GLY A 178 5.71 -28.01 -13.72
N ASN A 179 6.67 -27.10 -13.49
CA ASN A 179 7.74 -26.73 -14.42
C ASN A 179 7.24 -26.27 -15.79
N VAL A 180 6.05 -25.66 -15.85
CA VAL A 180 5.47 -25.13 -17.09
C VAL A 180 6.18 -23.84 -17.44
N VAL A 181 6.77 -23.77 -18.64
CA VAL A 181 7.51 -22.60 -19.10
C VAL A 181 6.53 -21.56 -19.63
N GLY A 182 6.43 -20.43 -18.92
CA GLY A 182 5.55 -19.32 -19.30
C GLY A 182 4.08 -19.54 -18.94
N ILE A 183 3.23 -18.59 -19.34
CA ILE A 183 1.79 -18.66 -19.12
C ILE A 183 1.14 -19.31 -20.35
N PRO A 184 0.41 -20.43 -20.20
CA PRO A 184 -0.34 -21.04 -21.30
C PRO A 184 -1.37 -20.08 -21.92
N ASP A 185 -1.62 -20.20 -23.23
CA ASP A 185 -2.55 -19.30 -23.96
C ASP A 185 -3.96 -19.25 -23.36
N GLU A 186 -4.46 -20.40 -22.87
CA GLU A 186 -5.74 -20.52 -22.16
C GLU A 186 -5.82 -19.67 -20.87
N MET A 187 -4.66 -19.29 -20.32
CA MET A 187 -4.49 -18.49 -19.12
C MET A 187 -3.83 -17.13 -19.42
N ALA A 188 -3.85 -16.65 -20.68
CA ALA A 188 -3.14 -15.43 -21.09
C ALA A 188 -3.49 -14.17 -20.30
N LYS A 189 -4.65 -14.12 -19.63
CA LYS A 189 -5.07 -12.99 -18.78
C LYS A 189 -4.65 -13.14 -17.31
N LEU A 190 -3.99 -14.23 -16.92
CA LEU A 190 -3.62 -14.52 -15.53
C LEU A 190 -2.89 -13.35 -14.88
N GLU A 191 -1.83 -12.86 -15.50
CA GLU A 191 -1.01 -11.79 -14.93
C GLU A 191 -1.75 -10.45 -14.84
N SER A 192 -2.48 -10.07 -15.89
CA SER A 192 -3.22 -8.81 -15.90
C SER A 192 -4.39 -8.83 -14.90
N THR A 193 -5.10 -9.95 -14.80
CA THR A 193 -6.19 -10.13 -13.84
C THR A 193 -5.69 -10.21 -12.39
N GLU A 194 -4.57 -10.90 -12.13
CA GLU A 194 -3.93 -10.93 -10.81
C GLU A 194 -3.52 -9.52 -10.36
N SER A 195 -2.83 -8.78 -11.23
CA SER A 195 -2.33 -7.43 -10.95
C SER A 195 -3.48 -6.45 -10.70
N GLU A 196 -4.52 -6.50 -11.52
CA GLU A 196 -5.69 -5.65 -11.36
C GLU A 196 -6.44 -5.96 -10.05
N ALA A 197 -6.67 -7.24 -9.74
CA ALA A 197 -7.31 -7.64 -8.49
C ALA A 197 -6.50 -7.15 -7.28
N ARG A 198 -5.16 -7.29 -7.32
CA ARG A 198 -4.28 -6.78 -6.24
C ARG A 198 -4.37 -5.26 -6.10
N ARG A 199 -4.38 -4.52 -7.21
CA ARG A 199 -4.49 -3.06 -7.21
C ARG A 199 -5.79 -2.60 -6.54
N VAL A 200 -6.91 -3.25 -6.84
CA VAL A 200 -8.22 -2.95 -6.24
C VAL A 200 -8.22 -3.31 -4.75
N LEU A 201 -7.66 -4.47 -4.37
CA LEU A 201 -7.51 -4.87 -2.97
C LEU A 201 -6.66 -3.88 -2.17
N ASP A 202 -5.55 -3.39 -2.73
CA ASP A 202 -4.71 -2.38 -2.10
C ASP A 202 -5.45 -1.05 -1.92
N ALA A 203 -6.26 -0.64 -2.89
CA ALA A 203 -7.09 0.55 -2.76
C ALA A 203 -8.10 0.41 -1.61
N LYS A 204 -8.77 -0.74 -1.52
CA LYS A 204 -9.71 -1.02 -0.43
C LYS A 204 -9.03 -1.08 0.94
N PHE A 205 -7.85 -1.66 1.01
CA PHE A 205 -7.09 -1.68 2.26
C PHE A 205 -6.69 -0.27 2.71
N ARG A 206 -6.23 0.59 1.78
CA ARG A 206 -5.95 2.00 2.09
C ARG A 206 -7.18 2.74 2.62
N GLU A 207 -8.35 2.51 2.03
CA GLU A 207 -9.62 3.06 2.55
C GLU A 207 -9.88 2.64 4.00
N PHE A 208 -9.69 1.37 4.33
CA PHE A 208 -9.83 0.89 5.71
C PHE A 208 -8.81 1.52 6.66
N GLN A 209 -7.54 1.63 6.25
CA GLN A 209 -6.51 2.26 7.07
C GLN A 209 -6.86 3.72 7.35
N MET A 210 -7.25 4.49 6.33
CA MET A 210 -7.68 5.88 6.51
C MET A 210 -8.84 5.99 7.50
N ARG A 211 -9.87 5.14 7.36
CA ARG A 211 -11.01 5.13 8.30
C ARG A 211 -10.59 4.79 9.72
N TYR A 212 -9.72 3.80 9.90
CA TYR A 212 -9.19 3.44 11.21
C TYR A 212 -8.47 4.63 11.87
N HIS A 213 -7.58 5.29 11.13
CA HIS A 213 -6.82 6.45 11.65
C HIS A 213 -7.73 7.64 11.96
N GLN A 214 -8.74 7.93 11.13
CA GLN A 214 -9.73 8.98 11.40
C GLN A 214 -10.54 8.68 12.67
N SER A 215 -11.00 7.44 12.86
CA SER A 215 -11.71 7.05 14.08
C SER A 215 -10.79 7.08 15.31
N ALA A 216 -9.51 6.73 15.15
CA ALA A 216 -8.52 6.81 16.23
C ALA A 216 -8.29 8.25 16.71
N GLN A 217 -8.17 9.22 15.78
CA GLN A 217 -8.03 10.65 16.13
C GLN A 217 -9.23 11.18 16.93
N ARG A 218 -10.42 10.66 16.65
CA ARG A 218 -11.67 11.03 17.35
C ARG A 218 -11.94 10.20 18.60
N GLN A 219 -11.04 9.29 18.99
CA GLN A 219 -11.23 8.33 20.09
C GLN A 219 -12.49 7.45 19.92
N GLY A 220 -12.91 7.22 18.67
CA GLY A 220 -14.06 6.40 18.30
C GLY A 220 -13.75 4.90 18.33
N TYR A 221 -13.47 4.34 19.52
CA TYR A 221 -12.97 2.96 19.63
C TYR A 221 -13.92 1.90 19.08
N GLN A 222 -15.24 2.11 19.13
CA GLN A 222 -16.22 1.21 18.52
C GLN A 222 -16.10 1.19 16.99
N GLU A 223 -15.92 2.36 16.37
CA GLU A 223 -15.73 2.45 14.92
C GLU A 223 -14.41 1.82 14.50
N MET A 224 -13.34 2.01 15.28
CA MET A 224 -12.06 1.36 15.04
C MET A 224 -12.21 -0.16 14.99
N VAL A 225 -12.89 -0.76 15.97
CA VAL A 225 -13.17 -2.21 15.96
C VAL A 225 -14.06 -2.59 14.77
N GLY A 226 -15.04 -1.77 14.41
CA GLY A 226 -15.85 -1.98 13.21
C GLY A 226 -15.01 -2.05 11.94
N VAL A 227 -14.00 -1.18 11.80
CA VAL A 227 -13.06 -1.21 10.67
C VAL A 227 -12.19 -2.46 10.70
N LEU A 228 -11.65 -2.86 11.86
CA LEU A 228 -10.87 -4.09 11.99
C LEU A 228 -11.70 -5.33 11.60
N ASN A 229 -12.95 -5.40 12.04
CA ASN A 229 -13.88 -6.47 11.67
C ASN A 229 -14.16 -6.48 10.15
N ALA A 230 -14.33 -5.32 9.54
CA ALA A 230 -14.49 -5.22 8.09
C ALA A 230 -13.25 -5.76 7.35
N ILE A 231 -12.04 -5.46 7.84
CA ILE A 231 -10.80 -6.03 7.29
C ILE A 231 -10.78 -7.55 7.44
N PHE A 232 -11.17 -8.11 8.59
CA PHE A 232 -11.21 -9.57 8.78
C PHE A 232 -12.22 -10.27 7.86
N VAL A 233 -13.33 -9.61 7.51
CA VAL A 233 -14.31 -10.14 6.56
C VAL A 233 -13.78 -10.08 5.13
N TYR A 234 -13.13 -8.97 4.75
CA TYR A 234 -12.65 -8.73 3.39
C TYR A 234 -11.34 -9.49 3.09
N PHE A 235 -10.47 -9.63 4.09
CA PHE A 235 -9.17 -10.30 4.04
C PHE A 235 -9.10 -11.39 5.13
N PRO A 236 -9.81 -12.52 4.96
CA PRO A 236 -9.95 -13.52 6.02
C PRO A 236 -8.75 -14.45 6.17
N ASP A 237 -7.84 -14.48 5.19
CA ASP A 237 -6.63 -15.29 5.29
C ASP A 237 -5.69 -14.68 6.33
N ARG A 238 -5.35 -15.44 7.36
CA ARG A 238 -4.45 -15.01 8.45
C ARG A 238 -3.03 -14.75 7.98
N THR A 239 -2.64 -15.35 6.87
CA THR A 239 -1.32 -15.12 6.28
C THR A 239 -1.27 -13.79 5.55
N ALA A 240 -2.42 -13.22 5.15
CA ALA A 240 -2.48 -11.98 4.42
C ALA A 240 -1.95 -10.80 5.25
N ARG A 241 -1.20 -9.92 4.58
CA ARG A 241 -0.64 -8.71 5.18
C ARG A 241 -1.71 -7.86 5.88
N GLU A 242 -2.86 -7.69 5.23
CA GLU A 242 -3.98 -6.88 5.73
C GLU A 242 -4.58 -7.46 7.01
N ASN A 243 -4.70 -8.79 7.07
CA ASN A 243 -5.19 -9.49 8.25
C ASN A 243 -4.20 -9.34 9.42
N ARG A 244 -2.90 -9.56 9.18
CA ARG A 244 -1.84 -9.40 10.18
C ARG A 244 -1.80 -7.98 10.75
N TRP A 245 -1.95 -6.98 9.89
CA TRP A 245 -2.06 -5.58 10.32
C TRP A 245 -3.26 -5.37 11.24
N ALA A 246 -4.44 -5.89 10.87
CA ALA A 246 -5.63 -5.75 11.68
C ALA A 246 -5.53 -6.48 13.03
N VAL A 247 -4.96 -7.69 13.06
CA VAL A 247 -4.68 -8.43 14.30
C VAL A 247 -3.75 -7.64 15.21
N GLN A 248 -2.65 -7.08 14.68
CA GLN A 248 -1.73 -6.26 15.47
C GLN A 248 -2.42 -5.06 16.09
N ARG A 249 -3.25 -4.34 15.32
CA ARG A 249 -4.03 -3.20 15.83
C ARG A 249 -5.05 -3.61 16.88
N GLU A 250 -5.66 -4.77 16.73
CA GLU A 250 -6.57 -5.31 17.72
C GLU A 250 -5.86 -5.59 19.06
N VAL A 251 -4.68 -6.22 19.00
CA VAL A 251 -3.82 -6.49 20.16
C VAL A 251 -3.36 -5.18 20.82
N ASP A 252 -2.97 -4.18 20.03
CA ASP A 252 -2.61 -2.85 20.53
C ASP A 252 -3.77 -2.20 21.29
N MET A 253 -5.01 -2.28 20.77
CA MET A 253 -6.18 -1.73 21.46
C MET A 253 -6.49 -2.48 22.76
N LYS A 254 -6.37 -3.81 22.76
CA LYS A 254 -6.57 -4.65 23.95
C LYS A 254 -5.54 -4.33 25.04
N SER A 255 -4.27 -4.23 24.66
CA SER A 255 -3.18 -3.91 25.61
C SER A 255 -3.30 -2.50 26.20
N LYS A 256 -3.81 -1.52 25.42
CA LYS A 256 -4.07 -0.16 25.88
C LYS A 256 -5.38 0.00 26.66
N GLY A 257 -6.18 -1.07 26.78
CA GLY A 257 -7.50 -1.01 27.43
C GLY A 257 -8.53 -0.17 26.67
N THR A 258 -8.28 0.15 25.40
CA THR A 258 -9.18 0.93 24.55
C THR A 258 -10.13 0.05 23.74
N TYR A 259 -9.95 -1.27 23.78
CA TYR A 259 -10.87 -2.21 23.14
C TYR A 259 -12.25 -2.18 23.84
N PRO A 260 -13.34 -1.85 23.13
CA PRO A 260 -14.68 -1.82 23.71
C PRO A 260 -15.09 -3.20 24.24
N ARG A 261 -15.62 -3.25 25.47
CA ARG A 261 -16.24 -4.46 25.99
C ARG A 261 -17.59 -4.65 25.29
N LEU A 262 -17.86 -5.84 24.78
CA LEU A 262 -19.19 -6.23 24.33
C LEU A 262 -20.14 -6.07 25.53
N LYS A 263 -21.19 -5.27 25.36
CA LYS A 263 -22.28 -5.14 26.32
C LYS A 263 -23.34 -6.18 26.01
#